data_AF-A0A352XVN1-F1
#
_entry.id   AF-A0A352XVN1-F1
#
_cell.length_a   1.000
_cell.length_b   1.000
_cell.length_c   1.000
_cell.angle_alpha   90.00
_cell.angle_beta   90.00
_cell.angle_gamma   90.00
#
_symmetry.space_group_name_H-M   'P 1'
#
loop_
_entity.id
_entity.type
_entity.pdbx_description
1 polymer ?
#
loop_
_entity_poly.entity_id
_entity_poly.type
_entity_poly.pdbx_seq_one_letter_code
_entity_poly.pdbx_strand_id
1 'polypeptide(L)'
;MKRCADQVDCGYENRDSDLYCRACALPLLNTALAGRYRIHALISKGGYAAVFHGVDQNLSRRVAIKVLLPSKTTQSEHEHFLREARIAGALDHPNIAPVLDYGKDGPYVYLIMPLYTAGSLRTRFAKANGPLPADETMNNFHQLVSALHYAHTRPRPVIHRDIKPENILIHPEDTRLVLTDFGIARSLEPGAQVGKTITVRGTVGYMAPEQTTGIVDPRSDQYGCAVVVYEMLTGYHPLDSLDSTIPRLSLLNTDLPTALDAVILRALANRPEERFSNMLEFMQAFDMACRSGSRVHISLPQTPLPSSGSTPTIRGISSPVIPAVQAGGKNDASGRHAVVRSQINSTGVHEKCLEGDELRKQQRYSQALQAYEEALRMDPRNFYAWNGKGTTLYNQGNYKKALEAYQRATEIDPGNPIVWVSAGLVLNRLQRYQQALVHFERALSFDPHFVAAWNGKADAQLDMNMPKEALASYEQALTYDPNSFQSWNGLGNACSSLHDFQGAVEAYTHALLINSRSSVAWCNKAEALMRLGHNRAALDALNEATEMDRGYARAWILKAEVYEILGNPQEAQKARRRAKPWGLMN
;
A
#
# COMPACT_ATOMS: atom_id res chain seq x y z
N MET A 1 -10.87 17.24 35.92
CA MET A 1 -9.80 16.33 35.49
C MET A 1 -9.47 16.57 34.03
N LYS A 2 -8.19 16.67 33.69
CA LYS A 2 -7.71 16.90 32.32
C LYS A 2 -7.36 15.59 31.63
N ARG A 3 -7.70 15.45 30.35
CA ARG A 3 -7.39 14.23 29.58
C ARG A 3 -6.06 14.35 28.85
N CYS A 4 -5.37 13.23 28.73
CA CYS A 4 -4.22 13.09 27.84
C CYS A 4 -4.58 13.50 26.41
N ALA A 5 -3.66 14.16 25.71
CA ALA A 5 -3.83 14.48 24.29
C ALA A 5 -3.83 13.23 23.39
N ASP A 6 -3.21 12.15 23.84
CA ASP A 6 -3.30 10.84 23.21
C ASP A 6 -4.52 10.09 23.76
N GLN A 7 -5.68 10.39 23.18
CA GLN A 7 -6.95 9.80 23.62
C GLN A 7 -7.10 8.33 23.20
N VAL A 8 -6.37 7.89 22.19
CA VAL A 8 -6.48 6.55 21.61
C VAL A 8 -5.60 5.57 22.37
N ASP A 9 -4.30 5.86 22.52
CA ASP A 9 -3.36 4.91 23.11
C ASP A 9 -3.19 5.11 24.63
N CYS A 10 -3.49 6.30 25.16
CA CYS A 10 -3.26 6.61 26.58
C CYS A 10 -4.55 6.86 27.35
N GLY A 11 -5.35 7.85 26.95
CA GLY A 11 -6.65 8.17 27.57
C GLY A 11 -6.61 8.56 29.06
N TYR A 12 -5.44 8.64 29.69
CA TYR A 12 -5.29 8.79 31.14
C TYR A 12 -5.89 10.11 31.64
N GLU A 13 -6.61 10.05 32.75
CA GLU A 13 -7.19 11.22 33.42
C GLU A 13 -6.21 11.78 34.46
N ASN A 14 -5.94 13.07 34.33
CA ASN A 14 -4.93 13.80 35.09
C ASN A 14 -5.60 14.84 35.99
N ARG A 15 -4.87 15.27 37.03
CA ARG A 15 -5.35 16.31 37.94
C ARG A 15 -5.46 17.63 37.17
N ASP A 16 -6.33 18.53 37.61
CA ASP A 16 -6.53 19.81 36.92
C ASP A 16 -5.28 20.73 36.99
N SER A 17 -4.43 20.54 37.99
CA SER A 17 -3.12 21.18 38.11
C SER A 17 -2.07 20.64 37.13
N ASP A 18 -2.27 19.45 36.58
CA ASP A 18 -1.28 18.83 35.69
C ASP A 18 -1.27 19.58 34.34
N LEU A 19 -0.07 19.74 33.78
CA LEU A 19 0.15 20.26 32.42
C LEU A 19 0.49 19.15 31.43
N TYR A 20 0.99 18.02 31.95
CA TYR A 20 1.45 16.86 31.19
C TYR A 20 0.86 15.58 31.77
N CYS A 21 0.67 14.60 30.91
CA CYS A 21 0.14 13.30 31.27
C CYS A 21 1.13 12.54 32.17
N ARG A 22 0.66 12.14 33.36
CA ARG A 22 1.46 11.35 34.31
C ARG A 22 1.79 9.94 33.82
N ALA A 23 1.04 9.41 32.85
CA ALA A 23 1.25 8.07 32.30
C ALA A 23 2.22 8.04 31.11
N CYS A 24 2.14 9.02 30.20
CA CYS A 24 2.90 9.00 28.95
C CYS A 24 3.75 10.25 28.68
N ALA A 25 3.77 11.20 29.61
CA ALA A 25 4.51 12.46 29.49
C ALA A 25 4.20 13.25 28.21
N LEU A 26 2.98 13.18 27.67
CA LEU A 26 2.54 14.08 26.60
C LEU A 26 1.84 15.30 27.20
N PRO A 27 1.87 16.46 26.55
CA PRO A 27 1.00 17.58 26.88
C PRO A 27 -0.47 17.14 27.01
N LEU A 28 -1.19 17.73 27.95
CA LEU A 28 -2.62 17.49 28.14
C LEU A 28 -3.46 18.33 27.18
N LEU A 29 -4.70 17.91 26.95
CA LEU A 29 -5.64 18.74 26.18
C LEU A 29 -5.97 20.03 26.93
N ASN A 30 -6.10 21.11 26.16
CA ASN A 30 -6.43 22.45 26.63
C ASN A 30 -5.43 23.06 27.62
N THR A 31 -4.22 22.52 27.73
CA THR A 31 -3.12 23.17 28.46
C THR A 31 -2.30 24.04 27.52
N ALA A 32 -1.73 25.12 28.07
CA ALA A 32 -0.90 26.06 27.33
C ALA A 32 0.57 25.68 27.48
N LEU A 33 1.20 25.28 26.38
CA LEU A 33 2.65 25.13 26.28
C LEU A 33 3.29 26.53 26.22
N ALA A 34 4.33 26.75 27.02
CA ALA A 34 5.00 28.04 27.22
C ALA A 34 4.02 29.17 27.58
N GLY A 35 2.90 28.84 28.23
CA GLY A 35 1.84 29.79 28.58
C GLY A 35 1.10 30.43 27.40
N ARG A 36 1.37 30.00 26.14
CA ARG A 36 0.87 30.65 24.92
C ARG A 36 0.19 29.71 23.94
N TYR A 37 0.72 28.50 23.77
CA TYR A 37 0.26 27.58 22.72
C TYR A 37 -0.66 26.53 23.30
N ARG A 38 -1.96 26.70 23.09
CA ARG A 38 -2.96 25.78 23.64
C ARG A 38 -3.04 24.50 22.81
N ILE A 39 -2.86 23.34 23.45
CA ILE A 39 -2.93 22.02 22.83
C ILE A 39 -4.40 21.62 22.61
N HIS A 40 -4.78 21.26 21.38
CA HIS A 40 -6.15 20.85 21.05
C HIS A 40 -6.28 19.38 20.64
N ALA A 41 -5.33 18.84 19.87
CA ALA A 41 -5.38 17.45 19.45
C ALA A 41 -3.98 16.93 19.11
N LEU A 42 -3.73 15.64 19.32
CA LEU A 42 -2.57 14.95 18.79
C LEU A 42 -2.78 14.68 17.29
N ILE A 43 -1.84 15.10 16.44
CA ILE A 43 -1.85 14.82 14.99
C ILE A 43 -1.08 13.52 14.72
N SER A 44 0.14 13.43 15.25
CA SER A 44 1.01 12.28 15.05
C SER A 44 1.95 12.09 16.23
N LYS A 45 2.36 10.84 16.46
CA LYS A 45 3.27 10.46 17.54
C LYS A 45 4.32 9.51 16.99
N GLY A 46 5.56 9.99 16.93
CA GLY A 46 6.73 9.18 16.57
C GLY A 46 7.46 8.65 17.81
N GLY A 47 8.58 7.96 17.58
CA GLY A 47 9.39 7.38 18.66
C GLY A 47 10.03 8.42 19.60
N TYR A 48 10.31 9.62 19.07
CA TYR A 48 11.06 10.67 19.78
C TYR A 48 10.33 12.01 19.90
N ALA A 49 9.32 12.25 19.04
CA ALA A 49 8.56 13.49 19.01
C ALA A 49 7.07 13.21 18.82
N ALA A 50 6.23 14.16 19.24
CA ALA A 50 4.82 14.20 18.94
C ALA A 50 4.45 15.55 18.31
N VAL A 51 3.54 15.54 17.35
CA VAL A 51 3.02 16.74 16.69
C VAL A 51 1.57 16.93 17.08
N PHE A 52 1.23 18.13 17.54
CA PHE A 52 -0.11 18.50 17.98
C PHE A 52 -0.67 19.60 17.10
N HIS A 53 -1.98 19.57 16.92
CA HIS A 53 -2.76 20.73 16.54
C HIS A 53 -2.96 21.58 17.80
N GLY A 54 -2.69 22.88 17.67
CA GLY A 54 -2.96 23.85 18.72
C GLY A 54 -3.30 25.23 18.20
N VAL A 55 -3.49 26.16 19.13
CA VAL A 55 -3.79 27.57 18.84
C VAL A 55 -2.78 28.45 19.57
N ASP A 56 -2.17 29.37 18.82
CA ASP A 56 -1.43 30.49 19.39
C ASP A 56 -2.44 31.48 19.99
N GLN A 57 -2.51 31.53 21.32
CA GLN A 57 -3.51 32.34 22.02
C GLN A 57 -3.33 33.84 21.80
N ASN A 58 -2.13 34.30 21.47
CA ASN A 58 -1.84 35.72 21.30
C ASN A 58 -2.29 36.21 19.91
N LEU A 59 -2.03 35.39 18.89
CA LEU A 59 -2.36 35.72 17.49
C LEU A 59 -3.67 35.09 17.01
N SER A 60 -4.33 34.28 17.85
CA SER A 60 -5.56 33.55 17.53
C SER A 60 -5.50 32.73 16.25
N ARG A 61 -4.32 32.16 15.93
CA ARG A 61 -4.09 31.34 14.73
C ARG A 61 -3.86 29.88 15.08
N ARG A 62 -4.27 28.99 14.18
CA ARG A 62 -4.01 27.54 14.29
C ARG A 62 -2.56 27.25 13.92
N VAL A 63 -1.91 26.39 14.70
CA VAL A 63 -0.51 26.01 14.54
C VAL A 63 -0.32 24.51 14.72
N ALA A 64 0.74 23.98 14.12
CA ALA A 64 1.29 22.69 14.47
C ALA A 64 2.40 22.88 15.51
N ILE A 65 2.36 22.06 16.56
CA ILE A 65 3.25 22.12 17.71
C ILE A 65 4.00 20.79 17.78
N LYS A 66 5.26 20.79 17.39
CA LYS A 66 6.12 19.61 17.47
C LYS A 66 6.88 19.64 18.78
N VAL A 67 6.78 18.58 19.57
CA VAL A 67 7.37 18.47 20.91
C VAL A 67 8.24 17.21 20.98
N LEU A 68 9.50 17.32 21.43
CA LEU A 68 10.31 16.14 21.74
C LEU A 68 9.88 15.52 23.06
N LEU A 69 9.85 14.20 23.12
CA LEU A 69 9.40 13.42 24.26
C LEU A 69 10.54 13.27 25.28
N PRO A 70 10.50 13.92 26.45
CA PRO A 70 11.64 13.97 27.37
C PRO A 70 12.08 12.59 27.85
N SER A 71 11.13 11.66 28.03
CA SER A 71 11.41 10.27 28.42
C SER A 71 12.13 9.43 27.36
N LYS A 72 12.28 9.95 26.14
CA LYS A 72 12.84 9.23 24.98
C LYS A 72 14.06 9.92 24.37
N THR A 73 14.45 11.06 24.92
CA THR A 73 15.46 11.94 24.32
C THR A 73 16.41 12.42 25.40
N THR A 74 17.69 12.47 25.04
CA THR A 74 18.78 12.98 25.88
C THR A 74 18.86 14.51 25.82
N GLN A 75 19.56 15.10 26.77
CA GLN A 75 19.86 16.54 26.78
C GLN A 75 20.59 16.99 25.49
N SER A 76 21.50 16.16 24.99
CA SER A 76 22.20 16.43 23.73
C SER A 76 21.21 16.53 22.57
N GLU A 77 20.21 15.65 22.51
CA GLU A 77 19.17 15.69 21.47
C GLU A 77 18.26 16.91 21.58
N HIS A 78 18.01 17.41 22.80
CA HIS A 78 17.27 18.66 23.01
C HIS A 78 18.01 19.88 22.48
N GLU A 79 19.30 19.99 22.79
CA GLU A 79 20.16 21.08 22.29
C GLU A 79 20.28 21.03 20.76
N HIS A 80 20.36 19.82 20.24
CA HIS A 80 20.44 19.53 18.83
C HIS A 80 19.18 20.00 18.08
N PHE A 81 18.00 19.60 18.57
CA PHE A 81 16.71 20.04 18.05
C PHE A 81 16.53 21.56 18.04
N LEU A 82 16.93 22.26 19.11
CA LEU A 82 16.82 23.72 19.16
C LEU A 82 17.79 24.44 18.22
N ARG A 83 18.99 23.86 18.02
CA ARG A 83 19.97 24.39 17.05
C ARG A 83 19.40 24.30 15.63
N GLU A 84 18.69 23.24 15.31
CA GLU A 84 18.09 23.06 14.00
C GLU A 84 16.84 23.90 13.81
N ALA A 85 16.00 24.00 14.83
CA ALA A 85 14.86 24.91 14.83
C ALA A 85 15.33 26.33 14.46
N ARG A 86 16.48 26.74 14.98
CA ARG A 86 17.13 28.02 14.62
C ARG A 86 17.62 28.07 13.17
N ILE A 87 18.25 27.01 12.67
CA ILE A 87 18.73 26.94 11.28
C ILE A 87 17.54 26.95 10.31
N ALA A 88 16.53 26.11 10.56
CA ALA A 88 15.30 26.05 9.80
C ALA A 88 14.53 27.36 9.85
N GLY A 89 14.51 28.05 11.00
CA GLY A 89 13.92 29.38 11.14
C GLY A 89 14.64 30.49 10.39
N ALA A 90 15.85 30.25 9.88
CA ALA A 90 16.54 31.17 8.98
C ALA A 90 16.20 30.91 7.50
N LEU A 91 15.50 29.81 7.16
CA LEU A 91 15.08 29.49 5.79
C LEU A 91 13.79 30.23 5.48
N ASP A 92 13.78 30.93 4.35
CA ASP A 92 12.62 31.65 3.83
C ASP A 92 12.43 31.29 2.37
N HIS A 93 11.50 30.36 2.12
CA HIS A 93 11.21 29.83 0.79
C HIS A 93 9.75 29.33 0.75
N PRO A 94 8.98 29.58 -0.33
CA PRO A 94 7.56 29.23 -0.40
C PRO A 94 7.26 27.73 -0.22
N ASN A 95 8.20 26.87 -0.60
CA ASN A 95 8.13 25.41 -0.49
C ASN A 95 8.90 24.84 0.73
N ILE A 96 9.25 25.65 1.72
CA ILE A 96 9.83 25.22 3.01
C ILE A 96 8.93 25.71 4.13
N ALA A 97 8.58 24.84 5.08
CA ALA A 97 7.73 25.20 6.20
C ALA A 97 8.48 26.19 7.11
N PRO A 98 7.92 27.40 7.35
CA PRO A 98 8.58 28.36 8.22
C PRO A 98 8.47 27.94 9.69
N VAL A 99 9.53 28.23 10.44
CA VAL A 99 9.52 28.10 11.91
C VAL A 99 8.98 29.40 12.50
N LEU A 100 7.81 29.33 13.13
CA LEU A 100 7.14 30.49 13.71
C LEU A 100 7.67 30.83 15.10
N ASP A 101 8.04 29.81 15.87
CA ASP A 101 8.62 29.92 17.21
C ASP A 101 9.26 28.59 17.60
N TYR A 102 10.17 28.61 18.58
CA TYR A 102 10.76 27.40 19.18
C TYR A 102 11.27 27.71 20.57
N GLY A 103 11.30 26.71 21.46
CA GLY A 103 11.72 26.98 22.83
C GLY A 103 11.72 25.77 23.75
N LYS A 104 11.81 26.07 25.05
CA LYS A 104 11.76 25.12 26.16
C LYS A 104 10.59 25.48 27.07
N ASP A 105 9.89 24.46 27.55
CA ASP A 105 8.90 24.58 28.62
C ASP A 105 9.06 23.38 29.57
N GLY A 106 9.67 23.63 30.73
CA GLY A 106 10.13 22.58 31.63
C GLY A 106 11.06 21.58 30.91
N PRO A 107 10.78 20.26 30.96
CA PRO A 107 11.60 19.24 30.31
C PRO A 107 11.33 19.12 28.79
N TYR A 108 10.39 19.87 28.23
CA TYR A 108 10.00 19.76 26.83
C TYR A 108 10.70 20.82 25.99
N VAL A 109 11.23 20.40 24.83
CA VAL A 109 11.60 21.31 23.74
C VAL A 109 10.54 21.23 22.65
N TYR A 110 10.23 22.38 22.06
CA TYR A 110 9.16 22.49 21.08
C TYR A 110 9.53 23.39 19.90
N LEU A 111 8.82 23.15 18.80
CA LEU A 111 8.87 23.89 17.54
C LEU A 111 7.44 24.19 17.09
N ILE A 112 7.17 25.43 16.70
CA ILE A 112 5.87 25.90 16.22
C ILE A 112 5.99 26.20 14.73
N MET A 113 5.07 25.66 13.95
CA MET A 113 4.98 25.86 12.50
C MET A 113 3.52 26.03 12.06
N PRO A 114 3.25 26.55 10.85
CA PRO A 114 1.89 26.60 10.32
C PRO A 114 1.26 25.21 10.29
N LEU A 115 -0.07 25.15 10.47
CA LEU A 115 -0.81 23.90 10.37
C LEU A 115 -1.20 23.63 8.91
N TYR A 116 -0.71 22.52 8.35
CA TYR A 116 -1.06 22.06 7.02
C TYR A 116 -2.11 20.94 7.10
N THR A 117 -3.34 21.23 6.69
CA THR A 117 -4.47 20.29 6.85
C THR A 117 -4.81 19.47 5.61
N ALA A 118 -4.23 19.79 4.45
CA ALA A 118 -4.48 19.05 3.20
C ALA A 118 -3.79 17.67 3.14
N GLY A 119 -2.96 17.35 4.14
CA GLY A 119 -2.22 16.11 4.24
C GLY A 119 -0.80 16.21 3.67
N SER A 120 -0.17 15.06 3.48
CA SER A 120 1.17 14.91 2.92
C SER A 120 1.15 14.25 1.55
N LEU A 121 2.27 14.27 0.84
CA LEU A 121 2.42 13.58 -0.43
C LEU A 121 2.18 12.06 -0.29
N ARG A 122 2.51 11.45 0.86
CA ARG A 122 2.12 10.06 1.17
C ARG A 122 0.60 9.85 1.09
N THR A 123 -0.16 10.76 1.70
CA THR A 123 -1.63 10.67 1.65
C THR A 123 -2.18 10.93 0.25
N ARG A 124 -1.48 11.73 -0.56
CA ARG A 124 -1.79 11.96 -1.97
C ARG A 124 -1.56 10.71 -2.83
N PHE A 125 -0.48 9.96 -2.58
CA PHE A 125 -0.22 8.67 -3.24
C PHE A 125 -1.31 7.65 -2.92
N ALA A 126 -1.65 7.52 -1.63
CA ALA A 126 -2.69 6.59 -1.18
C ALA A 126 -4.08 6.85 -1.81
N LYS A 127 -4.37 8.11 -2.17
CA LYS A 127 -5.59 8.50 -2.88
C LYS A 127 -5.52 8.31 -4.39
N ALA A 128 -4.32 8.41 -4.99
CA ALA A 128 -4.12 8.26 -6.43
C ALA A 128 -4.33 6.83 -6.91
N ASN A 129 -3.94 5.84 -6.09
CA ASN A 129 -4.01 4.41 -6.42
C ASN A 129 -3.31 4.07 -7.76
N GLY A 130 -2.13 4.65 -7.97
CA GLY A 130 -1.34 4.59 -9.20
C GLY A 130 -0.40 5.79 -9.33
N PRO A 131 0.26 5.98 -10.49
CA PRO A 131 1.09 7.16 -10.74
C PRO A 131 0.29 8.45 -10.68
N LEU A 132 0.95 9.54 -10.28
CA LEU A 132 0.38 10.88 -10.35
C LEU A 132 0.37 11.38 -11.82
N PRO A 133 -0.57 12.28 -12.18
CA PRO A 133 -0.56 12.93 -13.49
C PRO A 133 0.80 13.57 -13.82
N ALA A 134 1.21 13.52 -15.09
CA ALA A 134 2.53 13.99 -15.52
C ALA A 134 2.76 15.48 -15.21
N ASP A 135 1.76 16.34 -15.49
CA ASP A 135 1.85 17.77 -15.21
C ASP A 135 1.96 18.07 -13.71
N GLU A 136 1.22 17.33 -12.88
CA GLU A 136 1.30 17.42 -11.42
C GLU A 136 2.67 16.98 -10.93
N THR A 137 3.19 15.86 -11.44
CA THR A 137 4.52 15.34 -11.10
C THR A 137 5.62 16.33 -11.47
N MET A 138 5.56 16.92 -12.65
CA MET A 138 6.51 17.93 -13.12
C MET A 138 6.51 19.15 -12.19
N ASN A 139 5.32 19.71 -11.93
CA ASN A 139 5.19 20.86 -11.05
C ASN A 139 5.64 20.56 -9.61
N ASN A 140 5.35 19.38 -9.10
CA ASN A 140 5.79 18.93 -7.78
C ASN A 140 7.31 18.79 -7.71
N PHE A 141 7.93 18.19 -8.73
CA PHE A 141 9.38 18.03 -8.81
C PHE A 141 10.10 19.39 -8.85
N HIS A 142 9.60 20.35 -9.65
CA HIS A 142 10.15 21.70 -9.73
C HIS A 142 10.10 22.42 -8.37
N GLN A 143 9.00 22.28 -7.62
CA GLN A 143 8.87 22.83 -6.27
C GLN A 143 9.87 22.21 -5.28
N LEU A 144 10.06 20.89 -5.33
CA LEU A 144 11.05 20.19 -4.50
C LEU A 144 12.48 20.64 -4.83
N VAL A 145 12.81 20.74 -6.12
CA VAL A 145 14.12 21.24 -6.59
C VAL A 145 14.35 22.67 -6.12
N SER A 146 13.36 23.56 -6.25
CA SER A 146 13.46 24.95 -5.80
C SER A 146 13.82 25.04 -4.32
N ALA A 147 13.11 24.30 -3.47
CA ALA A 147 13.36 24.26 -2.02
C ALA A 147 14.74 23.69 -1.66
N LEU A 148 15.10 22.54 -2.23
CA LEU A 148 16.37 21.88 -1.95
C LEU A 148 17.56 22.69 -2.47
N HIS A 149 17.47 23.22 -3.69
CA HIS A 149 18.49 24.09 -4.25
C HIS A 149 18.71 25.34 -3.39
N TYR A 150 17.62 25.98 -2.96
CA TYR A 150 17.69 27.12 -2.04
C TYR A 150 18.42 26.77 -0.74
N ALA A 151 18.10 25.62 -0.12
CA ALA A 151 18.73 25.19 1.12
C ALA A 151 20.22 24.83 0.94
N HIS A 152 20.57 24.17 -0.17
CA HIS A 152 21.92 23.70 -0.46
C HIS A 152 22.90 24.81 -0.87
N THR A 153 22.42 25.88 -1.49
CA THR A 153 23.28 26.96 -2.05
C THR A 153 23.54 28.10 -1.07
N ARG A 154 23.07 28.00 0.17
CA ARG A 154 23.38 28.99 1.21
C ARG A 154 24.88 28.99 1.55
N PRO A 155 25.42 30.11 2.10
CA PRO A 155 26.81 30.15 2.58
C PRO A 155 27.15 29.04 3.58
N ARG A 156 26.14 28.58 4.33
CA ARG A 156 26.19 27.35 5.11
C ARG A 156 25.08 26.42 4.58
N PRO A 157 25.41 25.45 3.73
CA PRO A 157 24.43 24.53 3.16
C PRO A 157 23.62 23.82 4.24
N VAL A 158 22.31 23.80 4.06
CA VAL A 158 21.39 23.05 4.93
C VAL A 158 20.91 21.83 4.17
N ILE A 159 21.21 20.65 4.68
CA ILE A 159 20.85 19.36 4.07
C ILE A 159 19.71 18.77 4.88
N HIS A 160 18.63 18.39 4.20
CA HIS A 160 17.38 17.94 4.80
C HIS A 160 17.50 16.55 5.46
N ARG A 161 18.17 15.59 4.80
CA ARG A 161 18.50 14.22 5.23
C ARG A 161 17.37 13.21 5.38
N ASP A 162 16.11 13.64 5.47
CA ASP A 162 14.95 12.74 5.57
C ASP A 162 13.87 13.10 4.53
N ILE A 163 14.27 13.22 3.25
CA ILE A 163 13.33 13.48 2.16
C ILE A 163 12.48 12.24 1.91
N LYS A 164 11.18 12.35 2.16
CA LYS A 164 10.19 11.28 1.95
C LYS A 164 8.77 11.85 1.86
N PRO A 165 7.80 11.11 1.30
CA PRO A 165 6.44 11.61 1.07
C PRO A 165 5.71 12.07 2.34
N GLU A 166 6.08 11.58 3.53
CA GLU A 166 5.51 12.01 4.81
C GLU A 166 5.96 13.42 5.23
N ASN A 167 7.18 13.82 4.87
CA ASN A 167 7.78 15.12 5.20
C ASN A 167 7.53 16.19 4.12
N ILE A 168 6.76 15.85 3.09
CA ILE A 168 6.33 16.76 2.03
C ILE A 168 4.84 17.03 2.25
N LEU A 169 4.52 18.17 2.86
CA LEU A 169 3.15 18.58 3.16
C LEU A 169 2.53 19.34 1.99
N ILE A 170 1.20 19.38 1.95
CA ILE A 170 0.43 20.11 0.93
C ILE A 170 -0.19 21.34 1.58
N HIS A 171 0.04 22.51 1.00
CA HIS A 171 -0.57 23.75 1.45
C HIS A 171 -2.09 23.72 1.18
N PRO A 172 -2.94 24.06 2.17
CA PRO A 172 -4.38 23.85 2.06
C PRO A 172 -5.11 24.76 1.07
N GLU A 173 -4.53 25.92 0.73
CA GLU A 173 -5.22 26.93 -0.11
C GLU A 173 -4.83 26.85 -1.59
N ASP A 174 -3.55 26.67 -1.88
CA ASP A 174 -2.98 26.73 -3.24
C ASP A 174 -2.29 25.44 -3.65
N THR A 175 -2.39 24.38 -2.84
CA THR A 175 -1.90 23.02 -3.12
C THR A 175 -0.39 22.89 -3.33
N ARG A 176 0.39 23.94 -3.08
CA ARG A 176 1.85 23.89 -3.22
C ARG A 176 2.46 22.91 -2.22
N LEU A 177 3.55 22.25 -2.62
CA LEU A 177 4.30 21.37 -1.74
C LEU A 177 5.13 22.19 -0.76
N VAL A 178 5.20 21.73 0.48
CA VAL A 178 5.96 22.37 1.55
C VAL A 178 6.79 21.31 2.26
N LEU A 179 8.12 21.41 2.14
CA LEU A 179 9.05 20.59 2.89
C LEU A 179 9.02 20.98 4.36
N THR A 180 8.68 20.02 5.22
CA THR A 180 8.80 20.12 6.67
C THR A 180 9.88 19.18 7.15
N ASP A 181 10.26 19.31 8.43
CA ASP A 181 11.17 18.35 9.05
C ASP A 181 12.51 18.24 8.32
N PHE A 182 13.00 19.38 7.80
CA PHE A 182 14.43 19.61 7.62
C PHE A 182 15.06 19.08 8.88
N GLY A 183 15.90 18.04 8.75
CA GLY A 183 16.41 17.33 9.89
C GLY A 183 16.75 18.33 10.99
N ILE A 184 16.58 17.99 12.24
CA ILE A 184 17.25 16.80 12.74
C ILE A 184 18.81 16.90 12.52
N ALA A 185 19.31 17.99 11.89
CA ALA A 185 20.57 18.23 11.23
C ALA A 185 21.72 18.39 12.22
N ARG A 186 22.43 17.28 12.50
CA ARG A 186 23.80 17.34 13.06
C ARG A 186 24.67 18.18 12.14
N SER A 187 24.96 19.41 12.57
CA SER A 187 26.11 20.16 12.10
C SER A 187 27.34 19.35 12.49
N LEU A 188 27.89 18.58 11.55
CA LEU A 188 29.24 18.06 11.66
C LEU A 188 30.13 19.01 10.89
N GLU A 189 31.19 19.46 11.53
CA GLU A 189 32.25 20.19 10.85
C GLU A 189 32.80 19.33 9.70
N PRO A 190 33.18 19.92 8.55
CA PRO A 190 33.80 19.18 7.46
C PRO A 190 35.05 18.43 7.97
N GLY A 191 35.08 17.10 7.86
CA GLY A 191 36.24 16.27 8.18
C GLY A 191 36.19 15.43 9.46
N ALA A 192 35.10 15.45 10.24
CA ALA A 192 34.98 14.62 11.45
C ALA A 192 34.59 13.15 11.13
N GLN A 193 35.46 12.18 11.46
CA GLN A 193 35.08 10.77 11.56
C GLN A 193 34.38 10.51 12.90
N VAL A 194 33.24 9.80 12.90
CA VAL A 194 32.50 9.43 14.12
C VAL A 194 32.55 7.90 14.32
N GLY A 195 32.86 7.50 15.55
CA GLY A 195 32.92 6.10 16.01
C GLY A 195 31.58 5.34 15.95
N LYS A 196 31.71 4.01 15.98
CA LYS A 196 30.77 2.92 15.67
C LYS A 196 29.45 2.83 16.49
N THR A 197 28.76 3.92 16.80
CA THR A 197 27.44 3.85 17.47
C THR A 197 26.47 4.86 16.89
N ILE A 198 26.00 4.61 15.66
CA ILE A 198 25.00 5.42 14.99
C ILE A 198 23.69 4.63 14.98
N THR A 199 22.70 5.07 15.77
CA THR A 199 21.31 4.68 15.59
C THR A 199 20.81 5.35 14.31
N VAL A 200 20.78 4.58 13.22
CA VAL A 200 20.32 5.02 11.90
C VAL A 200 18.86 5.47 12.01
N ARG A 201 18.61 6.79 11.92
CA ARG A 201 17.27 7.39 11.91
C ARG A 201 16.91 7.81 10.49
N GLY A 202 16.00 7.07 9.86
CA GLY A 202 15.33 7.37 8.60
C GLY A 202 14.49 6.17 8.15
N THR A 203 13.50 6.39 7.28
CA THR A 203 12.74 5.30 6.66
C THR A 203 13.62 4.67 5.59
N VAL A 204 13.96 3.38 5.73
CA VAL A 204 15.05 2.69 4.99
C VAL A 204 14.92 2.80 3.45
N GLY A 205 13.71 2.99 2.91
CA GLY A 205 13.46 3.11 1.47
C GLY A 205 13.94 4.41 0.79
N TYR A 206 14.04 5.52 1.53
CA TYR A 206 14.35 6.85 0.96
C TYR A 206 15.77 7.33 1.27
N MET A 207 16.48 6.60 2.14
CA MET A 207 17.79 7.00 2.65
C MET A 207 18.88 6.73 1.60
N ALA A 208 19.69 7.73 1.30
CA ALA A 208 20.83 7.54 0.41
C ALA A 208 21.89 6.61 1.07
N PRO A 209 22.56 5.72 0.31
CA PRO A 209 23.49 4.74 0.87
C PRO A 209 24.58 5.34 1.78
N GLU A 210 25.12 6.50 1.43
CA GLU A 210 26.17 7.19 2.18
C GLU A 210 25.70 7.75 3.54
N GLN A 211 24.39 7.94 3.73
CA GLN A 211 23.86 8.38 5.01
C GLN A 211 23.96 7.28 6.08
N THR A 212 24.00 6.01 5.66
CA THR A 212 24.17 4.86 6.58
C THR A 212 25.57 4.83 7.21
N THR A 213 26.57 5.40 6.53
CA THR A 213 27.94 5.53 7.00
C THR A 213 28.21 6.86 7.70
N GLY A 214 27.19 7.72 7.82
CA GLY A 214 27.25 9.01 8.50
C GLY A 214 27.80 10.16 7.65
N ILE A 215 27.93 9.97 6.34
CA ILE A 215 28.37 11.03 5.41
C ILE A 215 27.22 12.01 5.19
N VAL A 216 27.56 13.29 5.13
CA VAL A 216 26.63 14.40 4.95
C VAL A 216 26.93 15.07 3.61
N ASP A 217 26.03 14.93 2.65
CA ASP A 217 26.19 15.48 1.30
C ASP A 217 24.84 16.03 0.78
N PRO A 218 24.78 17.21 0.15
CA PRO A 218 23.55 17.69 -0.49
C PRO A 218 22.95 16.72 -1.51
N ARG A 219 23.79 15.90 -2.15
CA ARG A 219 23.37 14.88 -3.11
C ARG A 219 22.66 13.70 -2.44
N SER A 220 22.70 13.57 -1.11
CA SER A 220 21.84 12.65 -0.38
C SER A 220 20.36 13.06 -0.46
N ASP A 221 20.05 14.35 -0.41
CA ASP A 221 18.68 14.84 -0.62
C ASP A 221 18.24 14.65 -2.08
N GLN A 222 19.19 14.73 -3.04
CA GLN A 222 18.92 14.44 -4.45
C GLN A 222 18.47 12.99 -4.64
N TYR A 223 19.12 12.03 -3.97
CA TYR A 223 18.71 10.63 -4.00
C TYR A 223 17.29 10.46 -3.45
N GLY A 224 17.01 10.98 -2.25
CA GLY A 224 15.67 10.91 -1.66
C GLY A 224 14.60 11.57 -2.53
N CYS A 225 14.92 12.72 -3.14
CA CYS A 225 14.04 13.38 -4.11
C CYS A 225 13.80 12.51 -5.36
N ALA A 226 14.82 11.84 -5.88
CA ALA A 226 14.69 10.94 -7.02
C ALA A 226 13.81 9.73 -6.70
N VAL A 227 13.88 9.16 -5.48
CA VAL A 227 12.96 8.12 -5.01
C VAL A 227 11.51 8.62 -5.01
N VAL A 228 11.26 9.82 -4.47
CA VAL A 228 9.91 10.41 -4.45
C VAL A 228 9.38 10.65 -5.86
N VAL A 229 10.21 11.17 -6.77
CA VAL A 229 9.82 11.41 -8.18
C VAL A 229 9.55 10.08 -8.90
N TYR A 230 10.36 9.05 -8.65
CA TYR A 230 10.13 7.72 -9.18
C TYR A 230 8.74 7.19 -8.80
N GLU A 231 8.35 7.31 -7.51
CA GLU A 231 7.01 6.94 -7.04
C GLU A 231 5.92 7.79 -7.66
N MET A 232 6.12 9.11 -7.80
CA MET A 232 5.13 9.97 -8.48
C MET A 232 4.87 9.50 -9.92
N LEU A 233 5.93 9.12 -10.65
CA LEU A 233 5.85 8.74 -12.06
C LEU A 233 5.30 7.33 -12.30
N THR A 234 5.46 6.43 -11.34
CA THR A 234 5.17 5.00 -11.55
C THR A 234 4.12 4.44 -10.60
N GLY A 235 3.92 5.05 -9.43
CA GLY A 235 3.16 4.47 -8.32
C GLY A 235 3.92 3.38 -7.54
N TYR A 236 5.18 3.09 -7.89
CA TYR A 236 6.02 2.06 -7.27
C TYR A 236 7.22 2.68 -6.56
N HIS A 237 7.66 2.05 -5.47
CA HIS A 237 8.91 2.43 -4.84
C HIS A 237 10.10 1.72 -5.55
N PRO A 238 11.20 2.42 -5.90
CA PRO A 238 12.27 1.87 -6.74
C PRO A 238 13.01 0.68 -6.13
N LEU A 239 12.97 0.53 -4.80
CA LEU A 239 13.59 -0.56 -4.06
C LEU A 239 12.66 -1.75 -3.79
N ASP A 240 11.42 -1.72 -4.28
CA ASP A 240 10.48 -2.85 -4.14
C ASP A 240 10.77 -3.99 -5.14
N SER A 241 11.76 -3.81 -6.02
CA SER A 241 12.17 -4.78 -7.03
C SER A 241 12.96 -5.95 -6.43
N LEU A 242 12.61 -7.17 -6.86
CA LEU A 242 13.11 -8.46 -6.37
C LEU A 242 14.61 -8.68 -6.61
N ASP A 243 15.15 -8.15 -7.72
CA ASP A 243 16.53 -8.43 -8.16
C ASP A 243 17.56 -7.42 -7.61
N SER A 244 17.18 -6.56 -6.65
CA SER A 244 17.96 -5.40 -6.21
C SER A 244 18.31 -4.41 -7.34
N THR A 245 17.72 -4.58 -8.52
CA THR A 245 17.86 -3.69 -9.67
C THR A 245 16.65 -2.78 -9.76
N ILE A 246 16.89 -1.47 -9.88
CA ILE A 246 15.82 -0.47 -9.97
C ILE A 246 15.18 -0.61 -11.37
N PRO A 247 13.86 -0.92 -11.47
CA PRO A 247 13.20 -1.07 -12.76
C PRO A 247 13.21 0.25 -13.53
N ARG A 248 13.28 0.16 -14.86
CA ARG A 248 13.18 1.35 -15.72
C ARG A 248 11.79 1.96 -15.63
N LEU A 249 11.70 3.29 -15.57
CA LEU A 249 10.44 4.03 -15.49
C LEU A 249 9.57 3.74 -16.71
N SER A 250 10.18 3.75 -17.90
CA SER A 250 9.49 3.50 -19.17
C SER A 250 8.88 2.09 -19.28
N LEU A 251 9.36 1.14 -18.48
CA LEU A 251 8.78 -0.21 -18.41
C LEU A 251 7.54 -0.24 -17.52
N LEU A 252 7.53 0.53 -16.42
CA LEU A 252 6.42 0.59 -15.48
C LEU A 252 5.31 1.55 -15.93
N ASN A 253 5.68 2.58 -16.69
CA ASN A 253 4.77 3.55 -17.25
C ASN A 253 5.19 3.87 -18.70
N THR A 254 4.52 3.22 -19.66
CA THR A 254 4.84 3.28 -21.09
C THR A 254 4.61 4.65 -21.71
N ASP A 255 3.90 5.55 -21.03
CA ASP A 255 3.65 6.91 -21.49
C ASP A 255 4.86 7.83 -21.23
N LEU A 256 5.85 7.39 -20.46
CA LEU A 256 7.05 8.17 -20.14
C LEU A 256 8.15 8.02 -21.22
N PRO A 257 8.85 9.10 -21.56
CA PRO A 257 10.00 9.02 -22.47
C PRO A 257 11.11 8.13 -21.89
N THR A 258 11.65 7.23 -22.70
CA THR A 258 12.77 6.34 -22.31
C THR A 258 14.03 7.09 -21.90
N ALA A 259 14.23 8.32 -22.40
CA ALA A 259 15.31 9.20 -21.98
C ALA A 259 15.30 9.51 -20.47
N LEU A 260 14.12 9.42 -19.83
CA LEU A 260 13.95 9.68 -18.41
C LEU A 260 14.58 8.60 -17.52
N ASP A 261 14.69 7.37 -18.03
CA ASP A 261 15.29 6.25 -17.32
C ASP A 261 16.73 6.56 -16.90
N ALA A 262 17.55 7.07 -17.83
CA ALA A 262 18.95 7.39 -17.58
C ALA A 262 19.11 8.53 -16.57
N VAL A 263 18.21 9.52 -16.61
CA VAL A 263 18.24 10.66 -15.70
C VAL A 263 17.95 10.21 -14.26
N ILE A 264 16.88 9.45 -14.06
CA ILE A 264 16.46 9.02 -12.72
C ILE A 264 17.42 7.96 -12.15
N LEU A 265 17.91 7.02 -12.96
CA LEU A 265 18.92 6.06 -12.52
C LEU A 265 20.24 6.74 -12.12
N ARG A 266 20.64 7.82 -12.82
CA ARG A 266 21.82 8.62 -12.41
C ARG A 266 21.61 9.30 -11.06
N ALA A 267 20.43 9.88 -10.81
CA ALA A 267 20.13 10.49 -9.51
C ALA A 267 20.05 9.45 -8.37
N LEU A 268 19.74 8.19 -8.69
CA LEU A 268 19.70 7.05 -7.76
C LEU A 268 21.04 6.29 -7.67
N ALA A 269 22.14 6.83 -8.21
CA ALA A 269 23.44 6.16 -8.14
C ALA A 269 23.91 5.98 -6.68
N ASN A 270 24.60 4.87 -6.40
CA ASN A 270 25.04 4.53 -5.04
C ASN A 270 26.06 5.55 -4.50
N ARG A 271 26.94 6.07 -5.35
CA ARG A 271 27.98 7.02 -4.98
C ARG A 271 27.54 8.45 -5.30
N PRO A 272 27.61 9.41 -4.34
CA PRO A 272 27.22 10.81 -4.57
C PRO A 272 27.86 11.46 -5.79
N GLU A 273 29.13 11.17 -6.07
CA GLU A 273 29.91 11.68 -7.20
C GLU A 273 29.44 11.20 -8.58
N GLU A 274 28.67 10.13 -8.65
CA GLU A 274 28.07 9.62 -9.90
C GLU A 274 26.75 10.32 -10.23
N ARG A 275 26.15 10.99 -9.23
CA ARG A 275 24.88 11.73 -9.37
C ARG A 275 25.09 13.07 -10.07
N PHE A 276 24.04 13.90 -10.13
CA PHE A 276 24.18 15.27 -10.64
C PHE A 276 24.88 16.16 -9.60
N SER A 277 25.65 17.14 -10.06
CA SER A 277 26.43 18.01 -9.18
C SER A 277 25.57 18.79 -8.20
N ASN A 278 24.34 19.13 -8.60
CA ASN A 278 23.38 19.84 -7.79
C ASN A 278 21.92 19.60 -8.28
N MET A 279 20.95 20.07 -7.50
CA MET A 279 19.52 19.90 -7.79
C MET A 279 19.06 20.57 -9.10
N LEU A 280 19.68 21.68 -9.52
CA LEU A 280 19.31 22.39 -10.74
C LEU A 280 19.75 21.63 -11.99
N GLU A 281 20.95 21.04 -11.97
CA GLU A 281 21.42 20.15 -13.06
C GLU A 281 20.50 18.92 -13.19
N PHE A 282 20.08 18.33 -12.07
CA PHE A 282 19.13 17.22 -12.08
C PHE A 282 17.80 17.62 -12.74
N MET A 283 17.24 18.79 -12.37
CA MET A 283 16.00 19.28 -12.97
C MET A 283 16.13 19.59 -14.47
N GLN A 284 17.24 20.20 -14.89
CA GLN A 284 17.49 20.48 -16.31
C GLN A 284 17.56 19.20 -17.14
N ALA A 285 18.26 18.17 -16.64
CA ALA A 285 18.34 16.88 -17.30
C ALA A 285 16.95 16.20 -17.40
N PHE A 286 16.15 16.29 -16.34
CA PHE A 286 14.78 15.78 -16.30
C PHE A 286 13.88 16.48 -17.33
N ASP A 287 13.88 17.81 -17.36
CA ASP A 287 13.09 18.61 -18.31
C ASP A 287 13.47 18.31 -19.77
N MET A 288 14.77 18.17 -20.05
CA MET A 288 15.25 17.81 -21.38
C MET A 288 14.78 16.41 -21.80
N ALA A 289 14.82 15.43 -20.89
CA ALA A 289 14.34 14.09 -21.15
C ALA A 289 12.83 14.05 -21.42
N CYS A 290 12.03 14.84 -20.68
CA CYS A 290 10.59 14.95 -20.91
C CYS A 290 10.24 15.59 -22.26
N ARG A 291 11.02 16.58 -22.73
CA ARG A 291 10.78 17.22 -24.05
C ARG A 291 11.13 16.34 -25.25
N SER A 292 12.10 15.44 -25.09
CA SER A 292 12.60 14.56 -26.16
C SER A 292 11.57 13.53 -26.67
N GLY A 293 10.41 13.39 -25.99
CA GLY A 293 9.27 12.57 -26.41
C GLY A 293 8.18 13.31 -27.22
N SER A 294 8.28 14.63 -27.41
CA SER A 294 7.34 15.36 -28.27
C SER A 294 7.75 15.22 -29.74
N ARG A 295 6.92 14.54 -30.54
CA ARG A 295 7.07 14.43 -32.01
C ARG A 295 7.30 15.81 -32.64
N VAL A 296 8.54 16.10 -33.02
CA VAL A 296 8.84 17.23 -33.91
C VAL A 296 8.60 16.76 -35.35
N HIS A 297 7.56 17.29 -35.98
CA HIS A 297 7.32 17.13 -37.42
C HIS A 297 8.35 17.99 -38.17
N ILE A 298 9.51 17.42 -38.51
CA ILE A 298 10.46 18.03 -39.44
C ILE A 298 10.27 17.35 -40.79
N SER A 299 9.62 18.04 -41.72
CA SER A 299 9.58 17.66 -43.13
C SER A 299 10.99 17.79 -43.71
N LEU A 300 11.53 16.71 -44.26
CA LEU A 300 12.78 16.72 -45.03
C LEU A 300 12.49 16.48 -46.53
N PRO A 301 13.32 17.02 -47.45
CA PRO A 301 13.02 17.11 -48.88
C PRO A 301 13.19 15.78 -49.60
N GLN A 302 12.38 15.58 -50.64
CA GLN A 302 12.40 14.41 -51.53
C GLN A 302 13.59 14.41 -52.49
N THR A 303 14.13 13.22 -52.77
CA THR A 303 14.76 12.87 -54.05
C THR A 303 14.35 11.46 -54.50
N PRO A 304 14.31 11.20 -55.82
CA PRO A 304 13.40 10.22 -56.40
C PRO A 304 14.10 8.91 -56.80
N LEU A 305 13.36 7.80 -56.73
CA LEU A 305 13.76 6.51 -57.33
C LEU A 305 12.63 5.93 -58.19
N PRO A 306 12.97 5.17 -59.23
CA PRO A 306 12.17 5.01 -60.45
C PRO A 306 11.14 3.88 -60.39
N SER A 307 10.21 4.01 -61.32
CA SER A 307 9.01 3.21 -61.58
C SER A 307 9.26 1.77 -62.05
N SER A 308 8.47 0.84 -61.52
CA SER A 308 7.75 -0.24 -62.24
C SER A 308 7.01 -1.08 -61.19
N GLY A 309 5.79 -1.58 -61.32
CA GLY A 309 4.72 -1.42 -62.29
C GLY A 309 3.44 -2.01 -61.66
N SER A 310 2.34 -1.27 -61.79
CA SER A 310 0.92 -1.67 -61.90
C SER A 310 0.43 -3.03 -61.36
N THR A 311 -0.56 -2.99 -60.44
CA THR A 311 -1.98 -3.45 -60.56
C THR A 311 -2.64 -3.55 -59.14
N PRO A 312 -3.98 -3.66 -58.97
CA PRO A 312 -4.86 -2.51 -58.82
C PRO A 312 -5.65 -2.49 -57.48
N THR A 313 -6.28 -1.34 -57.25
CA THR A 313 -7.15 -0.94 -56.14
C THR A 313 -8.41 -1.80 -56.00
N ILE A 314 -8.75 -2.24 -54.77
CA ILE A 314 -10.15 -2.42 -54.32
C ILE A 314 -10.34 -1.84 -52.91
N ARG A 315 -11.44 -1.09 -52.80
CA ARG A 315 -11.95 -0.34 -51.65
C ARG A 315 -12.40 -1.23 -50.48
N GLY A 316 -12.09 -0.74 -49.27
CA GLY A 316 -13.08 -0.49 -48.21
C GLY A 316 -13.53 -1.64 -47.32
N ILE A 317 -14.16 -1.26 -46.21
CA ILE A 317 -14.77 -2.05 -45.12
C ILE A 317 -13.75 -2.38 -44.00
N SER A 318 -13.60 -1.54 -42.96
CA SER A 318 -14.49 -1.32 -41.79
C SER A 318 -14.72 -2.56 -40.93
N SER A 319 -14.32 -2.42 -39.68
CA SER A 319 -14.35 -3.37 -38.56
C SER A 319 -15.69 -4.07 -38.34
N PRO A 320 -15.73 -5.33 -37.87
CA PRO A 320 -16.92 -5.89 -37.28
C PRO A 320 -16.94 -5.65 -35.76
N VAL A 321 -17.94 -4.87 -35.36
CA VAL A 321 -18.53 -4.83 -34.03
C VAL A 321 -19.33 -6.13 -33.83
N ILE A 322 -19.17 -6.76 -32.67
CA ILE A 322 -19.88 -7.97 -32.26
C ILE A 322 -21.34 -7.62 -31.90
N PRO A 323 -22.37 -8.21 -32.54
CA PRO A 323 -23.75 -8.09 -32.10
C PRO A 323 -24.18 -9.27 -31.23
N ALA A 324 -25.07 -8.97 -30.28
CA ALA A 324 -25.79 -9.91 -29.44
C ALA A 324 -26.55 -10.98 -30.24
N VAL A 325 -26.41 -12.23 -29.81
CA VAL A 325 -27.13 -13.38 -30.38
C VAL A 325 -28.55 -13.41 -29.80
N GLN A 326 -29.55 -13.09 -30.64
CA GLN A 326 -30.93 -13.52 -30.45
C GLN A 326 -31.20 -14.70 -31.38
N ALA A 327 -31.68 -15.79 -30.79
CA ALA A 327 -32.07 -17.01 -31.48
C ALA A 327 -33.41 -16.82 -32.23
N GLY A 328 -33.40 -17.10 -33.54
CA GLY A 328 -34.60 -17.24 -34.35
C GLY A 328 -34.89 -18.72 -34.63
N GLY A 329 -35.86 -19.30 -33.92
CA GLY A 329 -36.47 -20.60 -34.23
C GLY A 329 -37.85 -20.39 -34.86
N LYS A 330 -38.12 -21.13 -35.95
CA LYS A 330 -39.38 -21.12 -36.70
C LYS A 330 -40.56 -21.61 -35.86
N ASN A 331 -41.72 -21.01 -36.14
CA ASN A 331 -43.03 -21.36 -35.61
C ASN A 331 -43.46 -22.78 -35.98
N ASP A 332 -44.00 -23.51 -35.00
CA ASP A 332 -45.13 -24.40 -35.19
C ASP A 332 -46.20 -24.08 -34.14
N ALA A 333 -47.46 -24.04 -34.61
CA ALA A 333 -48.60 -23.49 -33.90
C ALA A 333 -49.28 -24.54 -33.02
N SER A 334 -49.16 -24.40 -31.69
CA SER A 334 -50.20 -24.71 -30.70
C SER A 334 -49.64 -24.50 -29.28
N GLY A 335 -50.04 -23.43 -28.58
CA GLY A 335 -49.58 -23.21 -27.20
C GLY A 335 -49.55 -21.76 -26.68
N ARG A 336 -50.51 -20.90 -27.05
CA ARG A 336 -50.46 -19.46 -26.69
C ARG A 336 -50.68 -19.14 -25.19
N HIS A 337 -51.09 -20.09 -24.36
CA HIS A 337 -51.24 -19.87 -22.90
C HIS A 337 -50.07 -20.39 -22.04
N ALA A 338 -49.21 -21.29 -22.55
CA ALA A 338 -48.08 -21.83 -21.80
C ALA A 338 -46.82 -20.95 -21.91
N VAL A 339 -46.58 -20.35 -23.08
CA VAL A 339 -45.38 -19.54 -23.36
C VAL A 339 -45.38 -18.22 -22.58
N VAL A 340 -46.55 -17.60 -22.39
CA VAL A 340 -46.68 -16.36 -21.60
C VAL A 340 -46.47 -16.64 -20.10
N ARG A 341 -46.93 -17.79 -19.60
CA ARG A 341 -46.75 -18.19 -18.19
C ARG A 341 -45.30 -18.57 -17.87
N SER A 342 -44.59 -19.20 -18.81
CA SER A 342 -43.16 -19.51 -18.66
C SER A 342 -42.28 -18.26 -18.73
N GLN A 343 -42.62 -17.27 -19.56
CA GLN A 343 -41.91 -15.98 -19.63
C GLN A 343 -42.16 -15.08 -18.40
N ILE A 344 -43.39 -15.05 -17.87
CA ILE A 344 -43.69 -14.30 -16.64
C ILE A 344 -42.97 -14.92 -15.43
N ASN A 345 -42.95 -16.26 -15.34
CA ASN A 345 -42.24 -16.96 -14.28
C ASN A 345 -40.71 -16.83 -14.40
N SER A 346 -40.14 -16.86 -15.61
CA SER A 346 -38.68 -16.71 -15.80
C SER A 346 -38.20 -15.30 -15.45
N THR A 347 -39.01 -14.28 -15.75
CA THR A 347 -38.69 -12.88 -15.40
C THR A 347 -38.70 -12.69 -13.88
N GLY A 348 -39.70 -13.23 -13.19
CA GLY A 348 -39.77 -13.14 -11.72
C GLY A 348 -38.72 -13.97 -10.97
N VAL A 349 -38.36 -15.16 -11.48
CA VAL A 349 -37.23 -15.96 -10.93
C VAL A 349 -35.92 -15.19 -11.05
N HIS A 350 -35.66 -14.60 -12.22
CA HIS A 350 -34.45 -13.82 -12.46
C HIS A 350 -34.37 -12.59 -11.54
N GLU A 351 -35.47 -11.85 -11.40
CA GLU A 351 -35.57 -10.70 -10.49
C GLU A 351 -35.27 -11.09 -9.03
N LYS A 352 -35.81 -12.23 -8.58
CA LYS A 352 -35.56 -12.74 -7.23
C LYS A 352 -34.12 -13.20 -7.00
N CYS A 353 -33.47 -13.78 -8.02
CA CYS A 353 -32.04 -14.08 -7.95
C CYS A 353 -31.19 -12.81 -7.83
N LEU A 354 -31.51 -11.77 -8.60
CA LEU A 354 -30.83 -10.47 -8.53
C LEU A 354 -31.03 -9.78 -7.18
N GLU A 355 -32.25 -9.81 -6.65
CA GLU A 355 -32.57 -9.32 -5.30
C GLU A 355 -31.70 -10.03 -4.25
N GLY A 356 -31.62 -11.37 -4.33
CA GLY A 356 -30.76 -12.18 -3.47
C GLY A 356 -29.29 -11.80 -3.57
N ASP A 357 -28.78 -11.58 -4.77
CA ASP A 357 -27.38 -11.18 -5.00
C ASP A 357 -27.06 -9.81 -4.38
N GLU A 358 -27.95 -8.84 -4.54
CA GLU A 358 -27.76 -7.50 -3.95
C GLU A 358 -27.84 -7.53 -2.42
N LEU A 359 -28.79 -8.28 -1.85
CA LEU A 359 -28.90 -8.45 -0.40
C LEU A 359 -27.66 -9.17 0.17
N ARG A 360 -27.13 -10.17 -0.55
CA ARG A 360 -25.89 -10.86 -0.17
C ARG A 360 -24.69 -9.91 -0.18
N LYS A 361 -24.56 -9.04 -1.18
CA LYS A 361 -23.49 -8.01 -1.23
C LYS A 361 -23.57 -7.04 -0.05
N GLN A 362 -24.78 -6.72 0.41
CA GLN A 362 -25.04 -5.91 1.61
C GLN A 362 -24.87 -6.69 2.93
N GLN A 363 -24.43 -7.96 2.88
CA GLN A 363 -24.32 -8.88 4.03
C GLN A 363 -25.66 -9.15 4.76
N ARG A 364 -26.80 -8.87 4.11
CA ARG A 364 -28.15 -9.13 4.64
C ARG A 364 -28.56 -10.58 4.34
N TYR A 365 -27.78 -11.51 4.87
CA TYR A 365 -27.83 -12.92 4.45
C TYR A 365 -29.20 -13.59 4.66
N SER A 366 -29.90 -13.31 5.76
CA SER A 366 -31.23 -13.91 6.01
C SER A 366 -32.26 -13.51 4.96
N GLN A 367 -32.21 -12.27 4.48
CA GLN A 367 -33.13 -11.77 3.44
C GLN A 367 -32.70 -12.26 2.06
N ALA A 368 -31.39 -12.34 1.79
CA ALA A 368 -30.88 -12.96 0.57
C ALA A 368 -31.35 -14.42 0.43
N LEU A 369 -31.30 -15.20 1.52
CA LEU A 369 -31.82 -16.57 1.54
C LEU A 369 -33.32 -16.63 1.24
N GLN A 370 -34.12 -15.71 1.80
CA GLN A 370 -35.55 -15.64 1.50
C GLN A 370 -35.80 -15.38 0.01
N ALA A 371 -35.07 -14.44 -0.60
CA ALA A 371 -35.19 -14.14 -2.02
C ALA A 371 -34.85 -15.36 -2.91
N TYR A 372 -33.75 -16.07 -2.60
CA TYR A 372 -33.41 -17.30 -3.34
C TYR A 372 -34.41 -18.43 -3.08
N GLU A 373 -34.98 -18.55 -1.89
CA GLU A 373 -36.03 -19.54 -1.59
C GLU A 373 -37.33 -19.24 -2.34
N GLU A 374 -37.69 -17.96 -2.50
CA GLU A 374 -38.78 -17.55 -3.37
C GLU A 374 -38.50 -17.88 -4.83
N ALA A 375 -37.29 -17.60 -5.32
CA ALA A 375 -36.86 -17.98 -6.67
C ALA A 375 -36.96 -19.51 -6.89
N LEU A 376 -36.52 -20.30 -5.91
CA LEU A 376 -36.60 -21.77 -5.95
C LEU A 376 -38.01 -22.32 -5.80
N ARG A 377 -38.92 -21.59 -5.15
CA ARG A 377 -40.35 -21.95 -5.11
C ARG A 377 -41.01 -21.73 -6.48
N MET A 378 -40.54 -20.73 -7.23
CA MET A 378 -41.02 -20.44 -8.59
C MET A 378 -40.40 -21.40 -9.62
N ASP A 379 -39.11 -21.69 -9.50
CA ASP A 379 -38.37 -22.66 -10.32
C ASP A 379 -37.41 -23.49 -9.46
N PRO A 380 -37.81 -24.70 -9.04
CA PRO A 380 -36.99 -25.58 -8.21
C PRO A 380 -35.69 -26.07 -8.87
N ARG A 381 -35.57 -25.97 -10.20
CA ARG A 381 -34.37 -26.37 -10.97
C ARG A 381 -33.55 -25.17 -11.42
N ASN A 382 -33.74 -24.00 -10.82
CA ASN A 382 -32.96 -22.83 -11.16
C ASN A 382 -31.52 -22.92 -10.63
N PHE A 383 -30.55 -23.03 -11.54
CA PHE A 383 -29.12 -23.10 -11.20
C PHE A 383 -28.64 -21.89 -10.39
N TYR A 384 -28.97 -20.67 -10.85
CA TYR A 384 -28.47 -19.43 -10.24
C TYR A 384 -28.99 -19.24 -8.82
N ALA A 385 -30.25 -19.61 -8.55
CA ALA A 385 -30.82 -19.55 -7.22
C ALA A 385 -30.15 -20.55 -6.25
N TRP A 386 -29.91 -21.80 -6.68
CA TRP A 386 -29.17 -22.78 -5.87
C TRP A 386 -27.73 -22.35 -5.61
N ASN A 387 -27.03 -21.85 -6.63
CA ASN A 387 -25.66 -21.33 -6.50
C ASN A 387 -25.60 -20.14 -5.53
N GLY A 388 -26.48 -19.14 -5.72
CA GLY A 388 -26.56 -17.95 -4.86
C GLY A 388 -26.94 -18.30 -3.40
N LYS A 389 -27.88 -19.25 -3.21
CA LYS A 389 -28.20 -19.80 -1.89
C LYS A 389 -26.98 -20.46 -1.23
N GLY A 390 -26.24 -21.27 -1.99
CA GLY A 390 -25.00 -21.91 -1.53
C GLY A 390 -23.96 -20.89 -1.08
N THR A 391 -23.72 -19.84 -1.86
CA THR A 391 -22.75 -18.79 -1.50
C THR A 391 -23.18 -17.99 -0.28
N THR A 392 -24.48 -17.71 -0.15
CA THR A 392 -25.04 -17.02 1.02
C THR A 392 -24.85 -17.84 2.30
N LEU A 393 -25.13 -19.15 2.25
CA LEU A 393 -24.93 -20.07 3.38
C LEU A 393 -23.45 -20.22 3.74
N TYR A 394 -22.56 -20.24 2.75
CA TYR A 394 -21.11 -20.25 2.97
C TYR A 394 -20.66 -18.99 3.73
N ASN A 395 -21.12 -17.81 3.32
CA ASN A 395 -20.78 -16.54 3.97
C ASN A 395 -21.34 -16.42 5.40
N GLN A 396 -22.41 -17.13 5.72
CA GLN A 396 -22.93 -17.27 7.09
C GLN A 396 -22.19 -18.32 7.94
N GLY A 397 -21.22 -19.05 7.37
CA GLY A 397 -20.53 -20.16 8.04
C GLY A 397 -21.34 -21.45 8.12
N ASN A 398 -22.50 -21.54 7.45
CA ASN A 398 -23.32 -22.75 7.43
C ASN A 398 -22.87 -23.71 6.32
N TYR A 399 -21.66 -24.23 6.46
CA TYR A 399 -20.98 -25.01 5.42
C TYR A 399 -21.72 -26.30 5.03
N LYS A 400 -22.41 -26.96 5.97
CA LYS A 400 -23.19 -28.19 5.67
C LYS A 400 -24.34 -27.90 4.71
N LYS A 401 -25.17 -26.88 5.00
CA LYS A 401 -26.27 -26.49 4.10
C LYS A 401 -25.78 -25.87 2.80
N ALA A 402 -24.65 -25.16 2.84
CA ALA A 402 -24.02 -24.64 1.62
C ALA A 402 -23.64 -25.78 0.67
N LEU A 403 -23.06 -26.87 1.21
CA LEU A 403 -22.71 -28.06 0.42
C LEU A 403 -23.95 -28.70 -0.22
N GLU A 404 -25.05 -28.86 0.53
CA GLU A 404 -26.32 -29.38 -0.01
C GLU A 404 -26.84 -28.51 -1.17
N ALA A 405 -26.80 -27.19 -1.02
CA ALA A 405 -27.24 -26.27 -2.08
C ALA A 405 -26.36 -26.36 -3.33
N TYR A 406 -25.03 -26.43 -3.17
CA TYR A 406 -24.13 -26.62 -4.31
C TYR A 406 -24.26 -28.01 -4.95
N GLN A 407 -24.54 -29.07 -4.19
CA GLN A 407 -24.84 -30.39 -4.74
C GLN A 407 -26.05 -30.34 -5.67
N ARG A 408 -27.12 -29.63 -5.27
CA ARG A 408 -28.27 -29.38 -6.16
C ARG A 408 -27.87 -28.60 -7.40
N ALA A 409 -27.03 -27.58 -7.28
CA ALA A 409 -26.54 -26.83 -8.43
C ALA A 409 -25.70 -27.71 -9.39
N THR A 410 -24.85 -28.61 -8.86
CA THR A 410 -24.08 -29.57 -9.67
C THR A 410 -24.94 -30.66 -10.33
N GLU A 411 -26.07 -31.04 -9.74
CA GLU A 411 -27.05 -31.95 -10.36
C GLU A 411 -27.78 -31.29 -11.54
N ILE A 412 -28.00 -29.97 -11.46
CA ILE A 412 -28.70 -29.19 -12.48
C ILE A 412 -27.80 -28.88 -13.66
N ASP A 413 -26.59 -28.39 -13.40
CA ASP A 413 -25.59 -28.08 -14.42
C ASP A 413 -24.24 -28.71 -14.04
N PRO A 414 -24.04 -30.00 -14.36
CA PRO A 414 -22.81 -30.71 -14.02
C PRO A 414 -21.60 -30.26 -14.82
N GLY A 415 -21.78 -29.50 -15.91
CA GLY A 415 -20.70 -29.02 -16.77
C GLY A 415 -20.08 -27.70 -16.34
N ASN A 416 -20.64 -27.04 -15.31
CA ASN A 416 -20.19 -25.73 -14.89
C ASN A 416 -19.07 -25.83 -13.83
N PRO A 417 -17.82 -25.41 -14.14
CA PRO A 417 -16.70 -25.56 -13.21
C PRO A 417 -16.84 -24.70 -11.94
N ILE A 418 -17.61 -23.61 -11.97
CA ILE A 418 -17.77 -22.67 -10.84
C ILE A 418 -18.42 -23.36 -9.64
N VAL A 419 -19.44 -24.20 -9.86
CA VAL A 419 -20.13 -24.90 -8.77
C VAL A 419 -19.30 -26.02 -8.18
N TRP A 420 -18.49 -26.69 -9.00
CA TRP A 420 -17.53 -27.69 -8.54
C TRP A 420 -16.47 -27.06 -7.63
N VAL A 421 -15.88 -25.91 -8.03
CA VAL A 421 -14.97 -25.15 -7.18
C VAL A 421 -15.65 -24.68 -5.90
N SER A 422 -16.86 -24.14 -6.00
CA SER A 422 -17.59 -23.63 -4.84
C SER A 422 -17.92 -24.73 -3.82
N ALA A 423 -18.32 -25.91 -4.28
CA ALA A 423 -18.49 -27.09 -3.44
C ALA A 423 -17.16 -27.57 -2.83
N GLY A 424 -16.07 -27.58 -3.62
CA GLY A 424 -14.72 -27.91 -3.16
C GLY A 424 -14.24 -26.99 -2.03
N LEU A 425 -14.44 -25.67 -2.15
CA LEU A 425 -14.09 -24.70 -1.11
C LEU A 425 -14.89 -24.92 0.18
N VAL A 426 -16.16 -25.32 0.08
CA VAL A 426 -16.98 -25.71 1.24
C VAL A 426 -16.44 -26.98 1.90
N LEU A 427 -16.04 -27.97 1.11
CA LEU A 427 -15.44 -29.21 1.61
C LEU A 427 -14.11 -28.95 2.33
N ASN A 428 -13.27 -28.03 1.83
CA ASN A 428 -12.07 -27.57 2.54
C ASN A 428 -12.42 -26.96 3.91
N ARG A 429 -13.44 -26.09 3.99
CA ARG A 429 -13.91 -25.54 5.28
C ARG A 429 -14.45 -26.60 6.24
N LEU A 430 -14.98 -27.69 5.71
CA LEU A 430 -15.41 -28.87 6.48
C LEU A 430 -14.28 -29.86 6.77
N GLN A 431 -13.03 -29.54 6.41
CA GLN A 431 -11.84 -30.39 6.54
C GLN A 431 -11.96 -31.74 5.80
N ARG A 432 -12.77 -31.79 4.73
CA ARG A 432 -12.95 -32.96 3.86
C ARG A 432 -12.08 -32.83 2.60
N TYR A 433 -10.78 -32.65 2.81
CA TYR A 433 -9.82 -32.28 1.77
C TYR A 433 -9.78 -33.26 0.59
N GLN A 434 -9.83 -34.58 0.86
CA GLN A 434 -9.83 -35.58 -0.22
C GLN A 434 -11.03 -35.45 -1.17
N GLN A 435 -12.21 -35.13 -0.64
CA GLN A 435 -13.39 -34.88 -1.46
C GLN A 435 -13.25 -33.55 -2.21
N ALA A 436 -12.70 -32.52 -1.56
CA ALA A 436 -12.45 -31.24 -2.21
C ALA A 436 -11.53 -31.40 -3.43
N LEU A 437 -10.46 -32.20 -3.34
CA LEU A 437 -9.57 -32.48 -4.47
C LEU A 437 -10.33 -33.07 -5.67
N VAL A 438 -11.21 -34.05 -5.44
CA VAL A 438 -12.05 -34.63 -6.51
C VAL A 438 -12.92 -33.55 -7.18
N HIS A 439 -13.48 -32.63 -6.39
CA HIS A 439 -14.29 -31.52 -6.90
C HIS A 439 -13.45 -30.52 -7.72
N PHE A 440 -12.24 -30.18 -7.28
CA PHE A 440 -11.36 -29.29 -8.05
C PHE A 440 -10.86 -29.95 -9.33
N GLU A 441 -10.50 -31.24 -9.29
CA GLU A 441 -10.12 -32.00 -10.49
C GLU A 441 -11.28 -32.12 -11.48
N ARG A 442 -12.51 -32.27 -10.98
CA ARG A 442 -13.70 -32.24 -11.82
C ARG A 442 -13.87 -30.88 -12.48
N ALA A 443 -13.70 -29.77 -11.75
CA ALA A 443 -13.74 -28.44 -12.34
C ALA A 443 -12.67 -28.26 -13.43
N LEU A 444 -11.44 -28.70 -13.16
CA LEU A 444 -10.31 -28.64 -14.10
C LEU A 444 -10.49 -29.54 -15.33
N SER A 445 -11.27 -30.62 -15.21
CA SER A 445 -11.63 -31.45 -16.37
C SER A 445 -12.58 -30.75 -17.36
N PHE A 446 -13.34 -29.75 -16.88
CA PHE A 446 -14.18 -28.91 -17.73
C PHE A 446 -13.45 -27.66 -18.21
N ASP A 447 -12.68 -27.01 -17.33
CA ASP A 447 -11.84 -25.87 -17.67
C ASP A 447 -10.45 -25.99 -17.02
N PRO A 448 -9.43 -26.44 -17.79
CA PRO A 448 -8.06 -26.53 -17.31
C PRO A 448 -7.44 -25.18 -16.94
N HIS A 449 -7.96 -24.06 -17.44
CA HIS A 449 -7.42 -22.72 -17.22
C HIS A 449 -8.02 -22.05 -15.97
N PHE A 450 -8.89 -22.76 -15.23
CA PHE A 450 -9.63 -22.17 -14.14
C PHE A 450 -8.77 -22.00 -12.88
N VAL A 451 -8.11 -20.85 -12.76
CA VAL A 451 -7.17 -20.46 -11.69
C VAL A 451 -7.73 -20.73 -10.29
N ALA A 452 -9.01 -20.45 -10.05
CA ALA A 452 -9.64 -20.68 -8.75
C ALA A 452 -9.68 -22.16 -8.35
N ALA A 453 -9.80 -23.07 -9.32
CA ALA A 453 -9.76 -24.52 -9.07
C ALA A 453 -8.34 -24.99 -8.72
N TRP A 454 -7.32 -24.48 -9.43
CA TRP A 454 -5.92 -24.77 -9.12
C TRP A 454 -5.53 -24.27 -7.71
N ASN A 455 -5.93 -23.05 -7.36
CA ASN A 455 -5.68 -22.50 -6.01
C ASN A 455 -6.38 -23.34 -4.93
N GLY A 456 -7.67 -23.66 -5.11
CA GLY A 456 -8.40 -24.48 -4.15
C GLY A 456 -7.81 -25.89 -4.00
N LYS A 457 -7.34 -26.49 -5.10
CA LYS A 457 -6.62 -27.77 -5.10
C LYS A 457 -5.32 -27.67 -4.30
N ALA A 458 -4.53 -26.62 -4.53
CA ALA A 458 -3.27 -26.40 -3.85
C ALA A 458 -3.45 -26.15 -2.34
N ASP A 459 -4.46 -25.36 -1.95
CA ASP A 459 -4.85 -25.17 -0.54
C ASP A 459 -5.19 -26.50 0.15
N ALA A 460 -6.01 -27.33 -0.49
CA ALA A 460 -6.37 -28.65 0.04
C ALA A 460 -5.14 -29.57 0.20
N GLN A 461 -4.19 -29.50 -0.73
CA GLN A 461 -2.93 -30.25 -0.66
C GLN A 461 -2.05 -29.76 0.49
N LEU A 462 -1.96 -28.45 0.74
CA LEU A 462 -1.24 -27.91 1.90
C LEU A 462 -1.85 -28.37 3.22
N ASP A 463 -3.19 -28.31 3.34
CA ASP A 463 -3.91 -28.78 4.53
C ASP A 463 -3.74 -30.30 4.77
N MET A 464 -3.47 -31.06 3.71
CA MET A 464 -3.11 -32.48 3.76
C MET A 464 -1.62 -32.76 3.97
N ASN A 465 -0.81 -31.71 4.21
CA ASN A 465 0.64 -31.79 4.36
C ASN A 465 1.36 -32.37 3.11
N MET A 466 0.89 -31.99 1.92
CA MET A 466 1.47 -32.32 0.61
C MET A 466 2.01 -31.06 -0.10
N PRO A 467 3.08 -30.44 0.43
CA PRO A 467 3.50 -29.12 -0.04
C PRO A 467 4.18 -29.12 -1.42
N LYS A 468 4.72 -30.25 -1.89
CA LYS A 468 5.31 -30.34 -3.24
C LYS A 468 4.24 -30.30 -4.32
N GLU A 469 3.15 -31.03 -4.10
CA GLU A 469 2.01 -31.10 -4.98
C GLU A 469 1.23 -29.77 -4.99
N ALA A 470 1.15 -29.11 -3.83
CA ALA A 470 0.59 -27.76 -3.72
C ALA A 470 1.40 -26.74 -4.50
N LEU A 471 2.74 -26.75 -4.37
CA LEU A 471 3.64 -25.88 -5.13
C LEU A 471 3.41 -26.03 -6.63
N ALA A 472 3.39 -27.26 -7.14
CA ALA A 472 3.13 -27.51 -8.56
C ALA A 472 1.74 -27.01 -9.01
N SER A 473 0.72 -27.17 -8.17
CA SER A 473 -0.64 -26.68 -8.48
C SER A 473 -0.71 -25.15 -8.48
N TYR A 474 0.01 -24.46 -7.60
CA TYR A 474 0.13 -23.00 -7.62
C TYR A 474 0.90 -22.48 -8.84
N GLU A 475 1.98 -23.14 -9.24
CA GLU A 475 2.71 -22.80 -10.47
C GLU A 475 1.85 -22.97 -11.72
N GLN A 476 1.00 -24.01 -11.77
CA GLN A 476 0.01 -24.15 -12.84
C GLN A 476 -1.01 -23.00 -12.82
N ALA A 477 -1.51 -22.62 -11.65
CA ALA A 477 -2.41 -21.46 -11.53
C ALA A 477 -1.76 -20.18 -12.08
N LEU A 478 -0.48 -19.95 -11.76
CA LEU A 478 0.30 -18.79 -12.20
C LEU A 478 0.67 -18.83 -13.69
N THR A 479 0.73 -20.01 -14.30
CA THR A 479 0.89 -20.14 -15.76
C THR A 479 -0.33 -19.56 -16.49
N TYR A 480 -1.52 -19.67 -15.90
CA TYR A 480 -2.77 -19.14 -16.48
C TYR A 480 -3.07 -17.70 -16.07
N ASP A 481 -2.77 -17.33 -14.82
CA ASP A 481 -2.86 -15.95 -14.34
C ASP A 481 -1.65 -15.54 -13.50
N PRO A 482 -0.64 -14.92 -14.14
CA PRO A 482 0.55 -14.42 -13.46
C PRO A 482 0.28 -13.32 -12.44
N ASN A 483 -0.90 -12.68 -12.47
CA ASN A 483 -1.29 -11.59 -11.57
C ASN A 483 -2.27 -12.05 -10.47
N SER A 484 -2.38 -13.36 -10.24
CA SER A 484 -3.22 -13.92 -9.18
C SER A 484 -2.56 -13.76 -7.81
N PHE A 485 -3.09 -12.84 -6.99
CA PHE A 485 -2.64 -12.64 -5.60
C PHE A 485 -2.69 -13.93 -4.78
N GLN A 486 -3.80 -14.66 -4.88
CA GLN A 486 -4.03 -15.87 -4.10
C GLN A 486 -3.02 -16.96 -4.47
N SER A 487 -2.68 -17.08 -5.76
CA SER A 487 -1.72 -18.07 -6.23
C SER A 487 -0.31 -17.77 -5.72
N TRP A 488 0.15 -16.52 -5.81
CA TRP A 488 1.45 -16.13 -5.27
C TRP A 488 1.54 -16.25 -3.76
N ASN A 489 0.51 -15.83 -3.02
CA ASN A 489 0.49 -15.97 -1.57
C ASN A 489 0.49 -17.46 -1.14
N GLY A 490 -0.28 -18.28 -1.85
CA GLY A 490 -0.32 -19.72 -1.63
C GLY A 490 0.99 -20.44 -1.99
N LEU A 491 1.64 -20.03 -3.09
CA LEU A 491 2.97 -20.50 -3.46
C LEU A 491 3.98 -20.21 -2.34
N GLY A 492 3.94 -19.00 -1.76
CA GLY A 492 4.79 -18.64 -0.63
C GLY A 492 4.55 -19.52 0.61
N ASN A 493 3.30 -19.89 0.88
CA ASN A 493 2.96 -20.83 1.94
C ASN A 493 3.56 -22.21 1.65
N ALA A 494 3.46 -22.70 0.41
CA ALA A 494 4.03 -23.98 0.00
C ALA A 494 5.56 -24.02 0.11
N CYS A 495 6.25 -22.99 -0.37
CA CYS A 495 7.70 -22.83 -0.20
C CYS A 495 8.09 -22.80 1.28
N SER A 496 7.33 -22.08 2.12
CA SER A 496 7.56 -22.03 3.57
C SER A 496 7.44 -23.43 4.21
N SER A 497 6.43 -24.22 3.83
CA SER A 497 6.25 -25.60 4.28
C SER A 497 7.36 -26.55 3.80
N LEU A 498 8.01 -26.24 2.67
CA LEU A 498 9.18 -26.97 2.16
C LEU A 498 10.50 -26.50 2.78
N HIS A 499 10.47 -25.54 3.71
CA HIS A 499 11.64 -24.86 4.26
C HIS A 499 12.46 -24.08 3.20
N ASP A 500 11.90 -23.84 2.02
CA ASP A 500 12.43 -22.89 1.05
C ASP A 500 11.97 -21.48 1.43
N PHE A 501 12.60 -20.93 2.46
CA PHE A 501 12.22 -19.61 2.97
C PHE A 501 12.58 -18.48 2.01
N GLN A 502 13.57 -18.68 1.13
CA GLN A 502 13.95 -17.70 0.12
C GLN A 502 12.86 -17.62 -0.96
N GLY A 503 12.48 -18.75 -1.54
CA GLY A 503 11.36 -18.81 -2.50
C GLY A 503 10.04 -18.34 -1.88
N ALA A 504 9.83 -18.58 -0.58
CA ALA A 504 8.67 -18.05 0.12
C ALA A 504 8.64 -16.52 0.14
N VAL A 505 9.76 -15.86 0.49
CA VAL A 505 9.86 -14.39 0.49
C VAL A 505 9.61 -13.82 -0.91
N GLU A 506 10.13 -14.45 -1.95
CA GLU A 506 9.93 -14.04 -3.35
C GLU A 506 8.44 -14.13 -3.74
N ALA A 507 7.81 -15.27 -3.47
CA ALA A 507 6.40 -15.48 -3.77
C ALA A 507 5.48 -14.52 -3.00
N TYR A 508 5.71 -14.29 -1.70
CA TYR A 508 4.94 -13.28 -0.95
C TYR A 508 5.19 -11.87 -1.45
N THR A 509 6.40 -11.57 -1.93
CA THR A 509 6.70 -10.25 -2.50
C THR A 509 5.92 -10.03 -3.78
N HIS A 510 5.86 -11.01 -4.68
CA HIS A 510 4.98 -10.96 -5.86
C HIS A 510 3.51 -10.79 -5.48
N ALA A 511 3.03 -11.52 -4.46
CA ALA A 511 1.67 -11.33 -3.95
C ALA A 511 1.45 -9.88 -3.50
N LEU A 512 2.38 -9.30 -2.74
CA LEU A 512 2.30 -7.93 -2.24
C LEU A 512 2.41 -6.87 -3.34
N LEU A 513 3.05 -7.16 -4.48
CA LEU A 513 3.02 -6.28 -5.66
C LEU A 513 1.61 -6.18 -6.27
N ILE A 514 0.85 -7.27 -6.22
CA ILE A 514 -0.54 -7.32 -6.73
C ILE A 514 -1.51 -6.70 -5.72
N ASN A 515 -1.34 -7.00 -4.43
CA ASN A 515 -2.15 -6.43 -3.35
C ASN A 515 -1.30 -6.09 -2.13
N SER A 516 -0.85 -4.84 -2.08
CA SER A 516 0.00 -4.30 -1.02
C SER A 516 -0.70 -4.14 0.33
N ARG A 517 -2.04 -4.24 0.37
CA ARG A 517 -2.85 -4.09 1.59
C ARG A 517 -3.13 -5.40 2.34
N SER A 518 -2.48 -6.49 1.95
CA SER A 518 -2.65 -7.78 2.64
C SER A 518 -1.78 -7.86 3.90
N SER A 519 -2.39 -7.65 5.07
CA SER A 519 -1.72 -7.86 6.36
C SER A 519 -1.20 -9.29 6.53
N VAL A 520 -1.93 -10.28 6.00
CA VAL A 520 -1.56 -11.70 6.02
C VAL A 520 -0.30 -11.96 5.22
N ALA A 521 -0.21 -11.45 3.98
CA ALA A 521 0.97 -11.67 3.14
C ALA A 521 2.22 -10.99 3.73
N TRP A 522 2.09 -9.78 4.29
CA TRP A 522 3.17 -9.11 5.01
C TRP A 522 3.64 -9.91 6.23
N CYS A 523 2.71 -10.45 7.02
CA CYS A 523 3.03 -11.29 8.17
C CYS A 523 3.72 -12.60 7.77
N ASN A 524 3.24 -13.28 6.72
CA ASN A 524 3.85 -14.50 6.22
C ASN A 524 5.26 -14.26 5.65
N LYS A 525 5.45 -13.17 4.89
CA LYS A 525 6.77 -12.72 4.44
C LYS A 525 7.73 -12.47 5.60
N ALA A 526 7.25 -11.82 6.65
CA ALA A 526 8.06 -11.57 7.84
C ALA A 526 8.49 -12.87 8.54
N GLU A 527 7.59 -13.84 8.67
CA GLU A 527 7.92 -15.14 9.26
C GLU A 527 9.01 -15.87 8.46
N ALA A 528 8.93 -15.86 7.12
CA ALA A 528 9.98 -16.41 6.26
C ALA A 528 11.32 -15.66 6.43
N LEU A 529 11.31 -14.32 6.50
CA LEU A 529 12.49 -13.51 6.77
C LEU A 529 13.11 -13.79 8.14
N MET A 530 12.30 -14.07 9.18
CA MET A 530 12.80 -14.49 10.49
C MET A 530 13.54 -15.82 10.41
N ARG A 531 13.04 -16.78 9.61
CA ARG A 531 13.68 -18.09 9.41
C ARG A 531 15.02 -17.97 8.67
N LEU A 532 15.16 -16.98 7.80
CA LEU A 532 16.42 -16.62 7.15
C LEU A 532 17.38 -15.81 8.05
N GLY A 533 16.92 -15.37 9.24
CA GLY A 533 17.70 -14.52 10.14
C GLY A 533 17.70 -13.03 9.74
N HIS A 534 16.92 -12.62 8.75
CA HIS A 534 16.75 -11.24 8.31
C HIS A 534 15.80 -10.46 9.22
N ASN A 535 16.13 -10.43 10.52
CA ASN A 535 15.26 -9.91 11.59
C ASN A 535 14.84 -8.44 11.40
N ARG A 536 15.68 -7.60 10.78
CA ARG A 536 15.31 -6.19 10.50
C ARG A 536 14.25 -6.08 9.41
N ALA A 537 14.46 -6.77 8.28
CA ALA A 537 13.48 -6.80 7.19
C ALA A 537 12.16 -7.46 7.64
N ALA A 538 12.24 -8.48 8.50
CA ALA A 538 11.06 -9.07 9.13
C ALA A 538 10.30 -8.03 9.98
N LEU A 539 11.01 -7.21 10.76
CA LEU A 539 10.39 -6.14 11.55
C LEU A 539 9.67 -5.12 10.66
N ASP A 540 10.27 -4.75 9.54
CA ASP A 540 9.68 -3.81 8.57
C ASP A 540 8.39 -4.40 7.96
N ALA A 541 8.43 -5.66 7.51
CA ALA A 541 7.25 -6.36 7.03
C ALA A 541 6.15 -6.47 8.11
N LEU A 542 6.52 -6.65 9.39
CA LEU A 542 5.55 -6.66 10.50
C LEU A 542 5.01 -5.26 10.84
N ASN A 543 5.77 -4.20 10.58
CA ASN A 543 5.25 -2.83 10.65
C ASN A 543 4.14 -2.64 9.62
N GLU A 544 4.37 -3.03 8.36
CA GLU A 544 3.35 -2.98 7.31
C GLU A 544 2.12 -3.83 7.67
N ALA A 545 2.32 -5.08 8.11
CA ALA A 545 1.22 -5.95 8.52
C ALA A 545 0.33 -5.32 9.61
N THR A 546 0.95 -4.70 10.62
CA THR A 546 0.25 -4.10 11.77
C THR A 546 -0.33 -2.70 11.48
N GLU A 547 0.15 -2.01 10.44
CA GLU A 547 -0.47 -0.77 9.98
C GLU A 547 -1.73 -1.07 9.15
N MET A 548 -1.69 -2.10 8.30
CA MET A 548 -2.85 -2.55 7.52
C MET A 548 -3.96 -3.13 8.39
N ASP A 549 -3.58 -3.96 9.37
CA ASP A 549 -4.52 -4.50 10.36
C ASP A 549 -3.93 -4.41 11.77
N ARG A 550 -4.36 -3.37 12.50
CA ARG A 550 -3.96 -3.15 13.89
C ARG A 550 -4.44 -4.24 14.84
N GLY A 551 -5.48 -4.99 14.46
CA GLY A 551 -6.03 -6.11 15.21
C GLY A 551 -5.33 -7.44 14.93
N TYR A 552 -4.34 -7.49 14.01
CA TYR A 552 -3.73 -8.75 13.62
C TYR A 552 -2.77 -9.28 14.70
N ALA A 553 -3.33 -10.08 15.62
CA ALA A 553 -2.62 -10.57 16.81
C ALA A 553 -1.33 -11.34 16.47
N ARG A 554 -1.34 -12.17 15.42
CA ARG A 554 -0.16 -12.94 14.99
C ARG A 554 1.01 -12.03 14.60
N ALA A 555 0.75 -10.97 13.85
CA ALA A 555 1.79 -10.01 13.47
C ALA A 555 2.39 -9.31 14.70
N TRP A 556 1.57 -8.92 15.68
CA TRP A 556 2.08 -8.35 16.93
C TRP A 556 2.92 -9.33 17.76
N ILE A 557 2.56 -10.62 17.76
CA ILE A 557 3.33 -11.66 18.45
C ILE A 557 4.71 -11.83 17.78
N LEU A 558 4.75 -12.02 16.46
CA LEU A 558 6.01 -12.14 15.72
C LEU A 558 6.88 -10.88 15.88
N LYS A 559 6.24 -9.70 15.90
CA LYS A 559 6.93 -8.42 16.11
C LYS A 559 7.61 -8.36 17.48
N ALA A 560 6.98 -8.93 18.52
CA ALA A 560 7.60 -9.05 19.82
C ALA A 560 8.81 -9.98 19.82
N GLU A 561 8.70 -11.14 19.16
CA GLU A 561 9.80 -12.10 19.02
C GLU A 561 11.00 -11.47 18.30
N VAL A 562 10.75 -10.76 17.20
CA VAL A 562 11.80 -10.04 16.46
C VAL A 562 12.45 -8.96 17.33
N TYR A 563 11.68 -8.20 18.11
CA TYR A 563 12.25 -7.22 19.05
C TYR A 563 13.13 -7.89 20.12
N GLU A 564 12.78 -9.07 20.61
CA GLU A 564 13.62 -9.82 21.56
C GLU A 564 14.94 -10.24 20.91
N ILE A 565 14.89 -10.80 19.70
CA ILE A 565 16.08 -11.18 18.93
C ILE A 565 16.99 -9.97 18.68
N LEU A 566 16.41 -8.78 18.44
CA LEU A 566 17.14 -7.53 18.22
C LEU A 566 17.59 -6.83 19.51
N GLY A 567 17.36 -7.43 20.69
CA GLY A 567 17.79 -6.86 21.97
C GLY A 567 16.95 -5.68 22.48
N ASN A 568 15.68 -5.58 22.05
CA ASN A 568 14.74 -4.50 22.39
C ASN A 568 13.58 -4.98 23.29
N PRO A 569 13.82 -5.42 24.54
CA PRO A 569 12.81 -6.05 25.39
C PRO A 569 11.63 -5.13 25.74
N GLN A 570 11.83 -3.81 25.77
CA GLN A 570 10.75 -2.85 26.02
C GLN A 570 9.74 -2.81 24.88
N GLU A 571 10.20 -2.80 23.63
CA GLU A 571 9.33 -2.81 22.46
C GLU A 571 8.65 -4.17 22.28
N ALA A 572 9.35 -5.26 22.61
CA ALA A 572 8.75 -6.58 22.67
C ALA A 572 7.56 -6.64 23.64
N GLN A 573 7.71 -6.10 24.85
CA GLN A 573 6.61 -6.08 25.83
C GLN A 573 5.42 -5.25 25.33
N LYS A 574 5.65 -4.14 24.63
CA LYS A 574 4.58 -3.35 24.02
C LYS A 574 3.85 -4.10 22.92
N ALA A 575 4.60 -4.76 22.03
CA ALA A 575 4.03 -5.58 20.97
C ALA A 575 3.17 -6.72 21.55
N ARG A 576 3.65 -7.42 22.60
CA ARG A 576 2.85 -8.43 23.34
C ARG A 576 1.58 -7.84 23.94
N ARG A 577 1.65 -6.63 24.52
CA ARG A 577 0.46 -5.94 25.05
C ARG A 577 -0.55 -5.59 23.96
N ARG A 578 -0.09 -5.23 22.75
CA ARG A 578 -0.96 -4.96 21.60
C ARG A 578 -1.58 -6.22 21.01
N ALA A 579 -0.94 -7.37 21.14
CA ALA A 579 -1.56 -8.65 20.75
C ALA A 579 -2.72 -9.07 21.69
N LYS A 580 -2.65 -8.75 23.00
CA LYS A 580 -3.59 -9.24 24.02
C LYS A 580 -5.08 -8.92 23.79
N PRO A 581 -5.49 -7.70 23.39
CA PRO A 581 -6.90 -7.38 23.15
C PRO A 581 -7.53 -8.17 22.01
N TRP A 582 -6.71 -8.72 21.11
CA TRP A 582 -7.13 -9.32 19.85
C TRP A 582 -6.80 -10.81 19.74
N GLY A 583 -6.05 -11.35 20.71
CA GLY A 583 -5.81 -12.78 20.83
C GLY A 583 -7.10 -13.48 21.25
N LEU A 584 -7.41 -14.58 20.56
CA LEU A 584 -8.42 -15.53 21.02
C LEU A 584 -8.16 -15.87 22.50
N MET A 585 -9.20 -15.72 23.32
CA MET A 585 -9.25 -16.40 24.61
C MET A 585 -9.12 -17.90 24.32
N ASN A 586 -7.96 -18.45 24.69
CA ASN A 586 -7.60 -19.87 24.76
C ASN A 586 -7.90 -20.77 23.55
#